data_AF-A0A351MNL1-F1
#
_entry.id   AF-A0A351MNL1-F1
#
_cell.length_a   1.000
_cell.length_b   1.000
_cell.length_c   1.000
_cell.angle_alpha   90.00
_cell.angle_beta   90.00
_cell.angle_gamma   90.00
#
_symmetry.space_group_name_H-M   'P 1'
#
loop_
_entity.id
_entity.type
_entity.pdbx_description
1 polymer ?
#
loop_
_entity_poly.entity_id
_entity_poly.type
_entity_poly.pdbx_seq_one_letter_code
_entity_poly.pdbx_strand_id
1 'polypeptide(L)'
;MTVGQRVVVQPTWPCGGCPLCASGDYIHCQDGPDFAAYTGSSAGSAGYAEFVLKPDWLCSPVPDDLSETRAALLLCGLGPSFGAFQAIGLAAADTLVVAGLGPGGLGA
;
A
#
# COMPACT_ATOMS: atom_id res chain seq x y z
N MET A 1 0.91 -1.43 16.74
CA MET A 1 -0.51 -1.11 16.53
C MET A 1 -1.29 -1.31 17.83
N THR A 2 -2.40 -0.60 18.01
CA THR A 2 -3.35 -0.84 19.10
C THR A 2 -4.76 -1.08 18.55
N VAL A 3 -5.58 -1.82 19.30
CA VAL A 3 -7.00 -2.02 18.94
C VAL A 3 -7.70 -0.66 18.85
N GLY A 4 -8.50 -0.46 17.80
CA GLY A 4 -9.19 0.80 17.52
C GLY A 4 -8.39 1.82 16.71
N GLN A 5 -7.09 1.59 16.49
CA GLN A 5 -6.27 2.44 15.64
C GLN A 5 -6.68 2.26 14.17
N ARG A 6 -6.96 3.38 13.49
CA ARG A 6 -7.30 3.40 12.06
C ARG A 6 -6.05 3.20 11.21
N VAL A 7 -6.13 2.31 10.23
CA VAL A 7 -4.99 1.93 9.39
C VAL A 7 -5.42 1.69 7.94
N VAL A 8 -4.48 1.90 7.01
CA VAL A 8 -4.54 1.37 5.64
C VAL A 8 -3.60 0.18 5.54
N VAL A 9 -4.04 -0.86 4.82
CA VAL A 9 -3.33 -2.14 4.74
C VAL A 9 -2.62 -2.28 3.40
N GLN A 10 -1.31 -2.53 3.42
CA GLN A 10 -0.52 -2.76 2.20
C GLN A 10 -1.12 -3.93 1.40
N PRO A 11 -1.16 -3.88 0.07
CA PRO A 11 -1.88 -4.88 -0.74
C PRO A 11 -1.20 -6.25 -0.73
N THR A 12 0.14 -6.30 -0.68
CA THR A 12 0.92 -7.55 -0.82
C THR A 12 1.13 -8.29 0.51
N TRP A 13 1.64 -9.52 0.44
CA TRP A 13 2.09 -10.32 1.60
C TRP A 13 3.59 -10.65 1.41
N PRO A 14 4.47 -9.67 1.61
CA PRO A 14 5.92 -9.83 1.45
C PRO A 14 6.56 -10.68 2.57
N CYS A 15 7.74 -11.24 2.30
CA CYS A 15 8.47 -12.09 3.25
C CYS A 15 9.06 -11.35 4.45
N GLY A 16 9.25 -10.03 4.36
CA GLY A 16 9.78 -9.20 5.43
C GLY A 16 11.30 -9.28 5.66
N GLY A 17 12.02 -10.18 4.98
CA GLY A 17 13.45 -10.42 5.21
C GLY A 17 14.37 -10.35 3.99
N CYS A 18 13.84 -10.36 2.77
CA CYS A 18 14.67 -10.26 1.56
C CYS A 18 15.22 -8.83 1.36
N PRO A 19 16.23 -8.62 0.50
CA PRO A 19 16.82 -7.29 0.28
C PRO A 19 15.79 -6.21 -0.10
N LEU A 20 14.78 -6.56 -0.91
CA LEU A 20 13.69 -5.64 -1.26
C LEU A 20 12.81 -5.31 -0.05
N CYS A 21 12.55 -6.28 0.83
CA CYS A 21 11.81 -5.98 2.05
C CYS A 21 12.61 -5.09 3.00
N ALA A 22 13.90 -5.36 3.14
CA ALA A 22 14.80 -4.60 3.99
C ALA A 22 15.03 -3.16 3.48
N SER A 23 14.96 -2.91 2.17
CA SER A 23 15.07 -1.56 1.59
C SER A 23 13.79 -0.74 1.69
N GLY A 24 12.66 -1.36 2.02
CA GLY A 24 11.33 -0.74 1.97
C GLY A 24 10.59 -0.97 0.65
N ASP A 25 11.22 -1.58 -0.35
CA ASP A 25 10.62 -1.98 -1.64
C ASP A 25 9.88 -3.33 -1.55
N TYR A 26 9.28 -3.63 -0.39
CA TYR A 26 8.61 -4.91 -0.13
C TYR A 26 7.43 -5.17 -1.09
N ILE A 27 6.89 -4.15 -1.75
CA ILE A 27 5.87 -4.33 -2.81
C ILE A 27 6.40 -5.17 -3.98
N HIS A 28 7.71 -5.20 -4.19
CA HIS A 28 8.40 -5.98 -5.22
C HIS A 28 8.94 -7.32 -4.70
N CYS A 29 8.63 -7.70 -3.46
CA CYS A 29 9.05 -8.97 -2.88
C CYS A 29 8.60 -10.15 -3.76
N GLN A 30 9.52 -11.05 -4.06
CA GLN A 30 9.27 -12.27 -4.86
C GLN A 30 9.17 -13.53 -3.99
N ASP A 31 9.55 -13.42 -2.72
CA ASP A 31 9.64 -14.54 -1.77
C ASP A 31 8.48 -14.53 -0.77
N GLY A 32 7.37 -13.88 -1.10
CA GLY A 32 6.19 -13.80 -0.24
C GLY A 32 5.72 -15.20 0.16
N PRO A 33 5.37 -15.45 1.44
CA PRO A 33 4.96 -16.78 1.86
C PRO A 33 3.60 -17.14 1.26
N ASP A 34 3.34 -18.44 1.13
CA ASP A 34 1.99 -18.92 0.85
C ASP A 34 1.08 -18.58 2.03
N PHE A 35 0.12 -17.68 1.79
CA PHE A 35 -0.81 -17.20 2.80
C PHE A 35 -1.59 -18.33 3.46
N ALA A 36 -2.09 -19.30 2.68
CA ALA A 36 -2.93 -20.37 3.20
C ALA A 36 -2.10 -21.36 4.02
N ALA A 37 -0.87 -21.67 3.57
CA ALA A 37 0.04 -22.49 4.34
C ALA A 37 0.47 -21.80 5.66
N TYR A 38 0.67 -20.47 5.64
CA TYR A 38 1.10 -19.72 6.82
C TYR A 38 -0.02 -19.53 7.85
N THR A 39 -1.25 -19.27 7.39
CA THR A 39 -2.39 -18.91 8.27
C THR A 39 -3.32 -20.07 8.55
N GLY A 40 -3.17 -21.19 7.82
CA GLY A 40 -4.05 -22.35 7.88
C GLY A 40 -5.39 -22.17 7.16
N SER A 41 -5.58 -21.06 6.44
CA SER A 41 -6.84 -20.75 5.72
C SER A 41 -6.58 -19.78 4.56
N SER A 42 -7.41 -19.81 3.52
CA SER A 42 -7.41 -18.75 2.50
C SER A 42 -8.23 -17.52 2.92
N ALA A 43 -8.99 -17.60 4.01
CA ALA A 43 -9.83 -16.52 4.51
C ALA A 43 -9.00 -15.34 5.02
N GLY A 44 -9.40 -14.11 4.67
CA GLY A 44 -8.71 -12.88 5.07
C GLY A 44 -7.52 -12.50 4.16
N SER A 45 -7.32 -13.21 3.05
CA SER A 45 -6.28 -12.91 2.05
C SER A 45 -6.63 -11.74 1.11
N ALA A 46 -7.92 -11.39 0.99
CA ALA A 46 -8.42 -10.38 0.06
C ALA A 46 -9.19 -9.27 0.77
N GLY A 47 -9.20 -8.08 0.16
CA GLY A 47 -9.79 -6.85 0.74
C GLY A 47 -11.28 -6.63 0.48
N TYR A 48 -11.92 -7.41 -0.40
CA TYR A 48 -13.38 -7.37 -0.59
C TYR A 48 -14.08 -8.28 0.42
N ALA A 49 -13.91 -7.93 1.69
CA ALA A 49 -14.44 -8.65 2.84
C ALA A 49 -14.57 -7.68 4.02
N GLU A 50 -15.36 -8.06 5.02
CA GLU A 50 -15.48 -7.30 6.27
C GLU A 50 -14.18 -7.35 7.10
N PHE A 51 -13.36 -8.39 6.92
CA PHE A 51 -12.13 -8.61 7.66
C PHE A 51 -11.00 -9.13 6.76
N VAL A 52 -9.76 -8.71 7.06
CA VAL A 52 -8.53 -9.14 6.38
C VAL A 52 -7.47 -9.46 7.42
N LEU A 53 -6.58 -10.41 7.14
CA LEU A 53 -5.46 -10.76 8.00
C LEU A 53 -4.14 -10.20 7.42
N LYS A 54 -3.47 -9.35 8.20
CA LYS A 54 -2.18 -8.73 7.83
C LYS A 54 -1.23 -8.69 9.03
N PRO A 55 0.08 -8.90 8.80
CA PRO A 55 1.11 -8.49 9.74
C PRO A 55 0.98 -7.01 10.11
N ASP A 56 1.30 -6.67 11.35
CA ASP A 56 1.13 -5.32 11.89
C ASP A 56 1.98 -4.27 11.17
N TRP A 57 3.18 -4.65 10.72
CA TRP A 57 4.07 -3.79 9.96
C TRP A 57 3.58 -3.45 8.54
N LEU A 58 2.53 -4.13 8.05
CA LEU A 58 1.84 -3.81 6.79
C LEU A 58 0.63 -2.89 6.99
N CYS A 59 0.37 -2.45 8.20
CA CYS A 59 -0.77 -1.60 8.55
C CYS A 59 -0.28 -0.19 8.89
N SER A 60 -0.36 0.72 7.92
CA SER A 60 0.07 2.10 8.10
C SER A 60 -1.01 2.92 8.83
N PRO A 61 -0.67 3.68 9.89
CA PRO A 61 -1.61 4.54 10.60
C PRO A 61 -2.23 5.60 9.68
N VAL A 62 -3.50 5.92 9.92
CA VAL A 62 -4.22 6.99 9.23
C VAL A 62 -4.56 8.10 10.22
N PRO A 63 -4.36 9.38 9.87
CA PRO A 63 -4.82 10.51 10.67
C PRO A 63 -6.33 10.50 10.95
N ASP A 64 -6.73 10.92 12.15
CA ASP A 64 -8.12 10.90 12.59
C ASP A 64 -9.03 11.84 11.78
N ASP A 65 -8.47 12.90 11.20
CA ASP A 65 -9.18 13.89 10.39
C ASP A 65 -9.44 13.44 8.94
N LEU A 66 -8.83 12.33 8.52
CA LEU A 66 -9.03 11.78 7.18
C LEU A 66 -10.22 10.83 7.14
N SER A 67 -11.17 11.03 6.22
CA SER A 67 -12.31 10.10 6.06
C SER A 67 -11.87 8.75 5.49
N GLU A 68 -12.63 7.68 5.78
CA GLU A 68 -12.36 6.33 5.28
C GLU A 68 -12.22 6.27 3.75
N THR A 69 -13.11 6.97 3.02
CA THR A 69 -13.07 7.02 1.55
C THR A 69 -11.77 7.62 1.03
N ARG A 70 -11.23 8.65 1.71
CA ARG A 70 -9.95 9.27 1.32
C ARG A 70 -8.77 8.40 1.75
N ALA A 71 -8.83 7.82 2.94
CA ALA A 71 -7.82 6.89 3.43
C ALA A 71 -7.62 5.70 2.49
N ALA A 72 -8.72 5.13 1.98
CA ALA A 72 -8.68 4.02 1.03
C ALA A 72 -7.91 4.32 -0.27
N LEU A 73 -7.77 5.59 -0.65
CA LEU A 73 -7.04 6.01 -1.85
C LEU A 73 -5.52 6.11 -1.64
N LEU A 74 -5.05 6.21 -0.39
CA LEU A 74 -3.65 6.49 -0.07
C LEU A 74 -2.67 5.48 -0.68
N LEU A 75 -3.08 4.22 -0.82
CA LEU A 75 -2.25 3.15 -1.36
C LEU A 75 -2.34 3.09 -2.89
N CYS A 76 -3.30 2.37 -3.46
CA CYS A 76 -3.33 2.14 -4.90
C CYS A 76 -3.76 3.37 -5.72
N GLY A 77 -4.51 4.30 -5.12
CA GLY A 77 -5.02 5.48 -5.83
C GLY A 77 -3.99 6.59 -5.96
N LEU A 78 -3.17 6.80 -4.93
CA LEU A 78 -2.21 7.91 -4.84
C LEU A 78 -0.75 7.45 -4.75
N GLY A 79 -0.50 6.31 -4.11
CA GLY A 79 0.83 5.79 -3.85
C GLY A 79 1.70 5.60 -5.10
N PRO A 80 1.21 5.01 -6.22
CA PRO A 80 2.01 4.85 -7.43
C PRO A 80 2.49 6.19 -8.00
N SER A 81 1.61 7.19 -8.11
CA SER A 81 1.96 8.51 -8.64
C SER A 81 2.94 9.22 -7.71
N PHE A 82 2.69 9.19 -6.39
CA PHE A 82 3.60 9.74 -5.39
C PHE A 82 4.99 9.10 -5.46
N GLY A 83 5.07 7.76 -5.51
CA GLY A 83 6.32 7.03 -5.66
C GLY A 83 7.04 7.34 -6.98
N ALA A 84 6.31 7.49 -8.08
CA ALA A 84 6.88 7.90 -9.36
C ALA A 84 7.48 9.31 -9.29
N PHE A 85 6.82 10.26 -8.63
CA PHE A 85 7.33 11.62 -8.43
C PHE A 85 8.59 11.65 -7.58
N GLN A 86 8.65 10.83 -6.53
CA GLN A 86 9.86 10.66 -5.74
C GLN A 86 10.99 10.06 -6.58
N ALA A 87 10.71 9.04 -7.39
CA ALA A 87 11.70 8.36 -8.22
C ALA A 87 12.30 9.26 -9.30
N ILE A 88 11.51 10.15 -9.92
CA ILE A 88 12.01 11.12 -10.90
C ILE A 88 12.60 12.38 -10.27
N GLY A 89 12.49 12.54 -8.94
CA GLY A 89 12.96 13.72 -8.23
C GLY A 89 12.20 14.99 -8.60
N LEU A 90 10.87 14.90 -8.78
CA LEU A 90 10.03 15.99 -9.26
C LEU A 90 10.18 17.25 -8.39
N ALA A 91 10.53 18.37 -9.02
CA ALA A 91 10.67 19.67 -8.40
C ALA A 91 9.58 20.65 -8.87
N ALA A 92 9.38 21.72 -8.10
CA ALA A 92 8.35 22.73 -8.39
C ALA A 92 8.55 23.46 -9.74
N ALA A 93 9.77 23.47 -10.27
CA ALA A 93 10.09 24.09 -11.56
C ALA A 93 9.90 23.16 -12.76
N ASP A 94 9.63 21.87 -12.52
CA ASP A 94 9.51 20.88 -13.59
C ASP A 94 8.16 20.98 -14.29
N THR A 95 8.14 20.61 -15.57
CA THR A 95 6.91 20.46 -16.34
C THR A 95 6.61 18.98 -16.52
N LEU A 96 5.46 18.53 -16.02
CA LEU A 96 4.99 17.15 -16.13
C LEU A 96 3.84 17.05 -17.14
N VAL A 97 3.81 15.97 -17.91
CA VAL A 97 2.66 15.58 -18.74
C VAL A 97 1.97 14.39 -18.10
N VAL A 98 0.70 14.55 -17.72
CA VAL A 98 -0.16 13.45 -17.28
C VAL A 98 -0.95 12.90 -18.47
N ALA A 99 -0.54 11.74 -18.97
CA ALA A 99 -1.19 11.09 -20.10
C ALA A 99 -2.43 10.31 -19.66
N GLY A 100 -3.57 11.01 -19.59
CA GLY A 100 -4.89 10.43 -19.28
C GLY A 100 -5.36 10.70 -17.85
N LEU A 101 -6.66 10.92 -17.68
CA LEU A 101 -7.30 11.33 -16.42
C LEU A 101 -8.15 10.22 -15.80
N GLY A 102 -7.64 8.99 -15.83
CA GLY A 102 -8.18 7.87 -15.05
C GLY A 102 -7.74 7.97 -13.56
N PRO A 103 -8.05 6.96 -12.73
CA PRO A 103 -7.72 6.99 -11.30
C PRO A 103 -6.25 7.33 -11.00
N GLY A 104 -5.31 6.73 -11.73
CA GLY A 104 -3.88 7.03 -11.55
C GLY A 104 -3.47 8.43 -12.00
N GLY A 105 -4.08 8.95 -13.07
CA GLY A 105 -3.81 10.29 -13.58
C GLY A 105 -4.46 11.40 -12.74
N LEU A 106 -5.60 11.12 -12.11
CA LEU A 106 -6.24 12.02 -11.13
C LEU A 106 -5.51 12.03 -9.77
N GLY A 107 -4.73 10.99 -9.48
CA GLY A 107 -3.87 10.91 -8.29
C GLY A 107 -2.46 11.49 -8.50
N ALA A 108 -2.14 11.92 -9.73
CA ALA A 108 -0.89 12.59 -10.11
C ALA A 108 -0.99 14.11 -9.87
#